data_AF-A0A6P0JQN0-F1
#
_entry.id   AF-A0A6P0JQN0-F1
#
_cell.length_a   1.000
_cell.length_b   1.000
_cell.length_c   1.000
_cell.angle_alpha   90.00
_cell.angle_beta   90.00
_cell.angle_gamma   90.00
#
_symmetry.space_group_name_H-M   'P 1'
#
loop_
_entity.id
_entity.type
_entity.pdbx_description
1 polymer ?
#
loop_
_entity_poly.entity_id
_entity_poly.type
_entity_poly.pdbx_seq_one_letter_code
_entity_poly.pdbx_strand_id
1 'polypeptide(L)' 'MKLVLKRSPLPHRPATAPGEIVLRQWDSTTWTTHFHNLQDSGYYHGSYFSERGEAEKDYEHKIQRYSIYPM' A
#
# COMPACT_ATOMS: atom_id res chain seq x y z
N MET A 1 6.25 -9.73 13.41
CA MET A 1 6.03 -10.56 12.19
C MET A 1 5.56 -9.64 11.09
N LYS A 2 6.23 -9.64 9.93
CA LYS A 2 5.84 -8.81 8.78
C LYS A 2 4.98 -9.61 7.80
N LEU A 3 3.67 -9.62 7.99
CA LEU A 3 2.71 -10.38 7.18
C LEU A 3 1.99 -9.46 6.20
N VAL A 4 1.91 -9.84 4.92
CA VAL A 4 1.05 -9.14 3.97
C VAL A 4 -0.38 -9.63 4.12
N LEU A 5 -1.33 -8.69 4.27
CA LEU A 5 -2.75 -8.99 4.46
C LEU A 5 -3.55 -8.79 3.17
N LYS A 6 -3.27 -7.71 2.42
CA LYS A 6 -3.93 -7.38 1.15
C LYS A 6 -2.93 -6.77 0.16
N ARG A 7 -3.19 -6.96 -1.13
CA ARG A 7 -2.49 -6.35 -2.25
C ARG A 7 -3.50 -5.93 -3.31
N SER A 8 -3.31 -4.75 -3.90
CA SER A 8 -4.11 -4.29 -5.02
C SER A 8 -3.18 -3.73 -6.11
N PRO A 9 -3.13 -4.37 -7.29
CA PRO A 9 -2.32 -3.87 -8.40
C PRO A 9 -2.86 -2.53 -8.88
N LEU A 10 -1.96 -1.60 -9.17
CA LEU A 10 -2.33 -0.33 -9.76
C LEU A 10 -2.23 -0.43 -11.29
N PRO A 11 -3.09 0.28 -12.05
CA PRO A 11 -3.01 0.30 -13.49
C PRO A 11 -1.63 0.80 -13.93
N HIS A 12 -0.95 0.03 -14.79
CA HIS A 12 0.34 0.45 -15.35
C HIS A 12 0.15 1.70 -16.20
N ARG A 13 1.01 2.71 -15.98
CA ARG A 13 1.02 3.96 -16.75
C ARG A 13 2.45 4.29 -17.14
N PRO A 14 2.69 4.88 -18.33
CA PRO A 14 4.06 5.13 -18.83
C PRO A 14 4.92 6.02 -17.93
N ALA A 15 4.30 6.90 -17.13
CA ALA A 15 4.98 7.89 -16.30
C ALA A 15 5.28 7.43 -14.87
N THR A 16 4.79 6.26 -14.45
CA THR A 16 4.96 5.75 -13.08
C THR A 16 5.45 4.32 -13.10
N ALA A 17 6.32 3.97 -12.16
CA ALA A 17 6.73 2.58 -11.99
C ALA A 17 5.50 1.68 -11.75
N PRO A 18 5.46 0.46 -12.31
CA PRO A 18 4.41 -0.50 -11.98
C PRO A 18 4.44 -0.76 -10.48
N GLY A 19 3.27 -0.80 -9.85
CA GLY A 19 3.20 -0.94 -8.42
C GLY A 19 1.87 -1.47 -7.93
N GLU A 20 1.84 -1.77 -6.65
CA GLU A 20 0.64 -2.22 -5.94
C GLU A 20 0.54 -1.50 -4.60
N ILE A 21 -0.69 -1.24 -4.15
CA ILE A 21 -0.92 -0.84 -2.76
C ILE A 21 -0.96 -2.11 -1.92
N VAL A 22 -0.21 -2.12 -0.83
CA VAL A 22 -0.08 -3.28 0.07
C VAL A 22 -0.48 -2.88 1.48
N LEU A 23 -1.35 -3.67 2.11
CA LEU A 23 -1.60 -3.63 3.54
C LEU A 23 -0.85 -4.78 4.21
N ARG A 24 -0.11 -4.47 5.27
CA ARG A 24 0.71 -5.42 6.03
C ARG A 24 0.46 -5.28 7.52
N GLN A 25 0.57 -6.37 8.24
CA GLN A 25 0.89 -6.35 9.65
C GLN A 25 2.41 -6.26 9.79
N TRP A 26 2.92 -5.22 10.45
CA TRP A 26 4.35 -4.98 10.63
C TRP A 26 4.90 -5.73 11.85
N ASP A 27 4.13 -5.69 12.94
CA ASP A 27 4.36 -6.39 14.19
C ASP A 27 3.02 -6.78 14.85
N SER A 28 3.04 -7.26 16.09
CA SER A 28 1.82 -7.73 16.78
C SER A 28 0.75 -6.66 16.98
N THR A 29 1.12 -5.38 16.93
CA THR A 29 0.27 -4.24 17.30
C THR A 29 0.20 -3.16 16.21
N THR A 30 0.99 -3.30 15.15
CA THR A 30 1.13 -2.27 14.11
C THR A 30 0.76 -2.83 12.75
N TRP A 31 -0.08 -2.08 12.03
CA TRP A 31 -0.42 -2.29 10.63
C TRP A 31 0.12 -1.16 9.78
N THR A 32 0.40 -1.45 8.52
CA THR A 32 0.98 -0.47 7.63
C THR A 32 0.54 -0.64 6.19
N THR A 33 0.34 0.48 5.50
CA THR A 33 -0.02 0.55 4.09
C THR A 33 1.12 1.18 3.30
N HIS A 34 1.52 0.56 2.18
CA HIS A 34 2.63 1.06 1.35
C HIS A 34 2.25 0.99 -0.13
N PHE A 35 2.93 1.82 -0.93
CA PHE A 35 3.12 1.54 -2.34
C PHE A 35 4.32 0.59 -2.48
N HIS A 36 4.11 -0.57 -3.09
CA HIS A 36 5.18 -1.51 -3.44
C HIS A 36 5.47 -1.36 -4.92
N ASN A 37 6.66 -0.86 -5.23
CA ASN A 37 7.16 -0.73 -6.59
C ASN A 37 7.63 -2.10 -7.08
N LEU A 38 7.04 -2.59 -8.16
CA LEU A 38 7.33 -3.91 -8.71
C LEU A 38 8.61 -3.93 -9.57
N GLN A 39 9.13 -2.77 -9.95
CA GLN A 39 10.36 -2.65 -10.75
C GLN A 39 11.62 -2.84 -9.90
N ASP A 40 11.65 -2.23 -8.71
CA ASP A 40 12.80 -2.31 -7.79
C ASP A 40 12.51 -3.14 -6.52
N SER A 41 11.29 -3.71 -6.40
CA SER A 41 10.81 -4.43 -5.22
C SER A 41 10.84 -3.60 -3.92
N GLY A 42 10.85 -2.27 -4.05
CA GLY A 42 10.92 -1.32 -2.94
C GLY A 42 9.54 -0.98 -2.38
N TYR A 43 9.48 -0.72 -1.07
CA TYR A 43 8.28 -0.25 -0.38
C TYR A 43 8.42 1.24 -0.07
N TYR A 44 7.49 2.04 -0.58
CA TYR A 44 7.48 3.50 -0.49
C TYR A 44 6.16 4.01 0.12
N HIS A 45 6.18 5.26 0.61
CA HIS A 45 4.98 5.96 1.11
C HIS A 45 4.19 5.15 2.17
N GLY A 46 4.92 4.63 3.16
CA GLY A 46 4.37 3.86 4.28
C GLY A 46 3.57 4.72 5.26
N SER A 47 2.34 4.32 5.57
CA SER A 47 1.57 4.85 6.72
C SER A 47 1.47 3.76 7.79
N TYR A 48 1.59 4.09 9.07
CA TYR A 48 1.55 3.12 10.18
C TYR A 48 0.36 3.41 11.10
N PHE A 49 -0.28 2.35 11.60
CA PHE A 49 -1.50 2.42 12.40
C PHE A 49 -1.44 1.42 13.55
N SER A 50 -1.91 1.83 14.72
CA SER A 50 -2.11 0.94 15.88
C SER A 50 -3.44 0.20 15.84
N GLU A 51 -4.35 0.59 14.95
CA GLU A 51 -5.66 -0.02 14.77
C GLU A 51 -5.81 -0.59 13.36
N ARG A 52 -6.16 -1.88 13.27
CA ARG A 52 -6.30 -2.56 11.98
C ARG A 52 -7.35 -1.90 11.08
N GLY A 53 -8.47 -1.47 11.66
CA GLY A 53 -9.56 -0.85 10.90
C GLY A 53 -9.16 0.48 10.25
N GLU A 54 -8.27 1.25 10.87
CA GLU A 54 -7.74 2.48 10.28
C GLU A 54 -6.81 2.18 9.10
N ALA A 55 -5.96 1.17 9.24
CA ALA A 55 -5.09 0.71 8.16
C ALA A 55 -5.89 0.19 6.96
N GLU A 56 -7.01 -0.49 7.20
CA GLU A 56 -7.91 -0.94 6.14
C GLU A 56 -8.59 0.23 5.42
N LYS A 57 -9.04 1.27 6.15
CA LYS A 57 -9.60 2.49 5.53
C LYS A 57 -8.56 3.24 4.69
N ASP A 58 -7.34 3.40 5.20
CA ASP A 58 -6.26 4.05 4.46
C ASP A 58 -5.87 3.25 3.21
N TYR A 59 -5.86 1.92 3.28
CA TYR A 59 -5.62 1.05 2.14
C TYR A 59 -6.62 1.30 1.01
N GLU A 60 -7.93 1.32 1.31
CA GLU A 60 -8.97 1.59 0.32
C GLU A 60 -8.85 3.01 -0.26
N HIS A 61 -8.57 4.01 0.58
CA HIS A 61 -8.33 5.38 0.12
C HIS A 61 -7.11 5.50 -0.78
N LYS A 62 -6.01 4.79 -0.48
CA LYS A 62 -4.83 4.76 -1.36
C LYS A 62 -5.16 4.10 -2.69
N ILE A 63 -5.89 2.99 -2.73
CA ILE A 63 -6.32 2.39 -3.99
C ILE A 63 -7.09 3.41 -4.84
N GLN A 64 -8.08 4.09 -4.25
CA GLN A 64 -8.87 5.09 -4.95
C GLN A 64 -8.00 6.27 -5.43
N ARG A 65 -7.14 6.79 -4.56
CA ARG A 65 -6.24 7.91 -4.88
C ARG A 65 -5.34 7.57 -6.05
N TYR A 66 -4.63 6.44 -6.00
CA TYR A 66 -3.71 6.02 -7.07
C TYR A 66 -4.44 5.55 -8.33
N SER A 67 -5.71 5.16 -8.23
CA SER A 67 -6.55 4.84 -9.40
C SER A 67 -7.06 6.11 -10.11
N ILE A 68 -7.45 7.14 -9.35
CA ILE A 68 -8.10 8.37 -9.87
C ILE A 68 -7.07 9.46 -10.20
N TYR A 69 -6.15 9.77 -9.28
CA TYR A 69 -5.19 10.86 -9.40
C TYR A 69 -3.74 10.33 -9.44
N PRO A 70 -3.09 10.31 -10.62
CA PRO A 70 -1.69 9.93 -10.70
C PRO A 70 -0.83 10.98 -9.97
N MET A 71 0.06 10.52 -9.10
CA MET A 71 1.13 11.35 -8.53
C MET A 71 2.33 11.41 -9.47
#